data_AF-A0A9C7VJU4-F1
#
_entry.id   AF-A0A9C7VJU4-F1
#
_cell.length_a   1.000
_cell.length_b   1.000
_cell.length_c   1.000
_cell.angle_alpha   90.00
_cell.angle_beta   90.00
_cell.angle_gamma   90.00
#
_symmetry.space_group_name_H-M   'P 1'
#
loop_
_entity.id
_entity.type
_entity.pdbx_description
1 polymer ?
#
loop_
_entity_poly.entity_id
_entity_poly.type
_entity_poly.pdbx_seq_one_letter_code
_entity_poly.pdbx_strand_id
1 'polypeptide(L)'
;MDKQELLKVTRTDLVRDSGDIFDSLMRGSVAMIEKRGKPQAILIDIYDFYSLRAAALHGVGVHEVEISPEELDEFVKSGPEEDELHVKVIGQYLAEGITLEKAAELLGITSVELKSRFMRLHLLGRGGENNA
;
A
#
# COMPACT_ATOMS: atom_id res chain seq x y z
N MET A 1 0.18 18.57 -3.92
CA MET A 1 -0.34 17.51 -3.04
C MET A 1 -1.34 16.76 -3.89
N ASP A 2 -0.92 15.66 -4.49
CA ASP A 2 -1.78 14.92 -5.41
C ASP A 2 -2.83 14.18 -4.59
N LYS A 3 -4.04 14.73 -4.59
CA LYS A 3 -5.20 14.11 -3.98
C LYS A 3 -5.46 12.81 -4.73
N GLN A 4 -5.53 11.70 -4.02
CA GLN A 4 -5.95 10.44 -4.61
C GLN A 4 -7.34 10.63 -5.23
N GLU A 5 -7.45 10.43 -6.54
CA GLU A 5 -8.71 10.64 -7.26
C GLU A 5 -9.68 9.50 -6.96
N LEU A 6 -10.88 9.84 -6.48
CA LEU A 6 -11.94 8.87 -6.20
C LEU A 6 -12.94 8.85 -7.35
N LEU A 7 -12.82 7.85 -8.20
CA LEU A 7 -13.74 7.60 -9.30
C LEU A 7 -15.02 6.96 -8.75
N LYS A 8 -16.19 7.49 -9.10
CA LYS A 8 -17.47 6.84 -8.81
C LYS A 8 -17.89 6.04 -10.03
N VAL A 9 -17.99 4.73 -9.86
CA VAL A 9 -18.30 3.81 -10.96
C VAL A 9 -19.46 2.91 -10.59
N THR A 10 -20.30 2.59 -11.55
CA THR A 10 -21.31 1.54 -11.41
C THR A 10 -20.73 0.20 -11.87
N ARG A 11 -21.45 -0.89 -11.58
CA ARG A 11 -21.10 -2.20 -12.15
C ARG A 11 -21.14 -2.23 -13.68
N THR A 12 -21.99 -1.40 -14.29
CA THR A 12 -22.09 -1.31 -15.75
C THR A 12 -20.86 -0.63 -16.33
N ASP A 13 -20.35 0.41 -15.67
CA ASP A 13 -19.16 1.14 -16.11
C ASP A 13 -17.93 0.23 -16.03
N LEU A 14 -17.81 -0.60 -14.99
CA LEU A 14 -16.75 -1.62 -14.91
C LEU A 14 -16.71 -2.59 -16.10
N VAL A 15 -17.86 -2.89 -16.70
CA VAL A 15 -17.94 -3.80 -17.87
C VAL A 15 -17.62 -3.06 -19.16
N ARG A 16 -17.98 -1.77 -19.25
CA ARG A 16 -17.85 -0.98 -20.48
C ARG A 16 -16.49 -0.30 -20.62
N ASP A 17 -15.97 0.20 -19.51
CA ASP A 17 -14.84 1.12 -19.44
C ASP A 17 -13.71 0.53 -18.59
N SER A 18 -13.58 -0.81 -18.59
CA SER A 18 -12.61 -1.51 -17.75
C SER A 18 -11.18 -1.01 -18.00
N GLY A 19 -10.79 -0.79 -19.26
CA GLY A 19 -9.46 -0.31 -19.62
C GLY A 19 -9.12 1.03 -18.95
N ASP A 20 -9.99 2.04 -19.14
CA ASP A 20 -9.78 3.39 -18.58
C ASP A 20 -9.78 3.39 -17.05
N ILE A 21 -10.62 2.55 -16.44
CA ILE A 21 -10.66 2.37 -14.99
C ILE A 21 -9.34 1.77 -14.51
N PHE A 22 -8.87 0.67 -15.10
CA PHE A 22 -7.61 0.03 -14.71
C PHE A 22 -6.41 0.94 -14.93
N ASP A 23 -6.35 1.66 -16.06
CA ASP A 23 -5.31 2.65 -16.33
C ASP A 23 -5.28 3.76 -15.26
N SER A 24 -6.46 4.18 -14.78
CA SER A 24 -6.57 5.18 -13.72
C SER A 24 -6.15 4.62 -12.35
N LEU A 25 -6.47 3.36 -12.05
CA LEU A 25 -5.97 2.66 -10.85
C LEU A 25 -4.45 2.57 -10.85
N MET A 26 -3.82 2.26 -12.00
CA MET A 26 -2.36 2.20 -12.13
C MET A 26 -1.68 3.56 -11.93
N ARG A 27 -2.39 4.66 -12.22
CA ARG A 27 -1.95 6.03 -11.88
C ARG A 27 -2.20 6.42 -10.42
N GLY A 28 -2.76 5.51 -9.62
CA GLY A 28 -2.99 5.71 -8.19
C GLY A 28 -4.41 6.18 -7.83
N SER A 29 -5.35 6.18 -8.77
CA SER A 29 -6.77 6.47 -8.46
C SER A 29 -7.41 5.30 -7.70
N VAL A 30 -8.55 5.56 -7.05
CA VAL A 30 -9.39 4.53 -6.43
C VAL A 30 -10.76 4.59 -7.08
N ALA A 31 -11.32 3.44 -7.45
CA ALA A 31 -12.69 3.38 -7.97
C ALA A 31 -13.64 2.88 -6.89
N MET A 32 -14.58 3.72 -6.47
CA MET A 32 -15.68 3.34 -5.59
C MET A 32 -16.85 2.84 -6.42
N ILE A 33 -17.16 1.56 -6.25
CA ILE A 33 -18.28 0.91 -6.90
C ILE A 33 -19.55 1.26 -6.14
N GLU A 34 -20.52 1.88 -6.81
CA GLU A 34 -21.80 2.26 -6.20
C GLU A 34 -23.02 1.63 -6.89
N LYS A 35 -24.10 1.51 -6.12
CA LYS A 35 -25.42 1.13 -6.61
C LYS A 35 -26.48 1.99 -5.95
N ARG A 36 -27.25 2.74 -6.75
CA ARG A 36 -28.29 3.67 -6.26
C ARG A 36 -27.75 4.68 -5.23
N GLY A 37 -26.56 5.24 -5.51
CA GLY A 37 -25.89 6.23 -4.66
C GLY A 37 -25.32 5.67 -3.35
N LYS A 38 -25.30 4.34 -3.17
CA LYS A 38 -24.68 3.69 -2.01
C LYS A 38 -23.37 3.01 -2.41
N PRO A 39 -22.25 3.29 -1.70
CA PRO A 39 -20.99 2.56 -1.87
C PRO A 39 -21.20 1.07 -1.61
N GLN A 40 -20.55 0.23 -2.42
CA GLN A 40 -20.60 -1.24 -2.28
C GLN A 40 -19.21 -1.85 -2.11
N ALA A 41 -18.23 -1.35 -2.84
CA ALA A 41 -16.86 -1.87 -2.85
C ALA A 41 -15.90 -0.79 -3.38
N ILE A 42 -14.60 -1.02 -3.20
CA ILE A 42 -13.54 -0.23 -3.82
C ILE A 42 -12.66 -1.13 -4.69
N LEU A 43 -12.14 -0.58 -5.78
CA LEU A 43 -11.01 -1.11 -6.51
C LEU A 43 -9.83 -0.18 -6.30
N ILE A 44 -8.68 -0.78 -6.03
CA ILE A 44 -7.41 -0.10 -5.77
C ILE A 44 -6.29 -0.94 -6.38
N ASP A 45 -5.18 -0.29 -6.71
CA ASP A 45 -3.95 -0.99 -7.05
C ASP A 45 -3.56 -2.00 -5.96
N ILE A 46 -3.05 -3.16 -6.36
CA ILE A 46 -2.79 -4.27 -5.45
C ILE A 46 -1.67 -3.95 -4.44
N TYR A 47 -0.62 -3.24 -4.87
CA TYR A 47 0.48 -2.86 -4.00
C TYR A 47 0.10 -1.73 -3.04
N ASP A 48 -0.81 -0.85 -3.46
CA ASP A 48 -1.42 0.12 -2.55
C ASP A 48 -2.27 -0.59 -1.49
N PHE A 49 -3.03 -1.61 -1.87
CA PHE A 49 -3.76 -2.43 -0.91
C PHE A 49 -2.82 -3.12 0.09
N TYR A 50 -1.71 -3.72 -0.35
CA TYR A 50 -0.72 -4.31 0.55
C TYR A 50 -0.09 -3.27 1.49
N SER A 51 0.18 -2.07 0.98
CA SER A 51 0.70 -0.95 1.78
C SER A 51 -0.29 -0.52 2.87
N LEU A 52 -1.58 -0.40 2.53
CA LEU A 52 -2.64 -0.08 3.50
C LEU A 52 -2.85 -1.21 4.52
N ARG A 53 -2.76 -2.47 4.09
CA ARG A 53 -2.83 -3.64 4.99
C ARG A 53 -1.66 -3.62 5.99
N ALA A 54 -0.45 -3.34 5.54
CA ALA A 54 0.72 -3.19 6.40
C ALA A 54 0.52 -2.05 7.42
N ALA A 55 0.03 -0.89 6.96
CA ALA A 55 -0.26 0.25 7.83
C ALA A 55 -1.35 -0.05 8.87
N ALA A 56 -2.40 -0.79 8.48
CA ALA A 56 -3.44 -1.21 9.41
C ALA A 56 -2.87 -2.14 10.50
N LEU A 57 -2.07 -3.15 10.11
CA LEU A 57 -1.42 -4.07 11.04
C LEU A 57 -0.44 -3.35 11.98
N HIS A 58 0.29 -2.36 11.45
CA HIS A 58 1.16 -1.49 12.24
C HIS A 58 0.37 -0.73 13.29
N GLY A 59 -0.71 -0.04 12.88
CA GLY A 59 -1.50 0.82 13.76
C GLY A 59 -2.22 0.08 14.89
N VAL A 60 -2.51 -1.23 14.73
CA VAL A 60 -3.08 -2.06 15.81
C VAL A 60 -2.03 -2.81 16.63
N GLY A 61 -0.73 -2.59 16.39
CA GLY A 61 0.35 -3.23 17.13
C GLY A 61 0.47 -4.73 16.87
N VAL A 62 -0.06 -5.24 15.75
CA VAL A 62 -0.03 -6.66 15.38
C VAL A 62 1.25 -7.02 14.61
N HIS A 63 2.28 -6.18 14.70
CA HIS A 63 3.57 -6.59 14.17
C HIS A 63 4.14 -7.73 15.01
N GLU A 64 4.29 -8.88 14.36
CA GLU A 64 5.26 -9.89 14.74
C GLU A 64 6.56 -9.17 15.05
N VAL A 65 6.97 -9.25 16.32
CA VAL A 65 8.30 -8.99 16.92
C VAL A 65 9.25 -8.24 15.98
N GLU A 66 9.75 -7.07 16.39
CA GLU A 66 10.89 -6.40 15.72
C GLU A 66 11.90 -7.45 15.24
N ILE A 67 11.90 -7.71 13.93
CA ILE A 67 12.81 -8.68 13.35
C ILE A 67 14.11 -7.98 13.07
N SER A 68 15.22 -8.65 13.34
CA SER A 68 16.53 -8.10 13.04
C SER A 68 16.71 -7.94 11.52
N PRO A 69 17.64 -7.09 11.06
CA PRO A 69 17.97 -7.00 9.64
C PRO A 69 18.34 -8.35 9.02
N GLU A 70 19.00 -9.23 9.78
CA GLU A 70 19.37 -10.57 9.34
C GLU A 70 18.15 -11.47 9.16
N GLU A 71 17.20 -11.44 10.10
CA GLU A 71 15.94 -12.19 10.01
C GLU A 71 15.08 -11.72 8.83
N LEU A 72 15.10 -10.42 8.52
CA LEU A 72 14.43 -9.88 7.34
C LEU A 72 15.07 -10.38 6.05
N ASP A 73 16.40 -10.37 5.95
CA ASP A 73 17.12 -10.89 4.78
C ASP A 73 16.88 -12.40 4.60
N GLU A 74 16.81 -13.17 5.68
CA GLU A 74 16.46 -14.61 5.63
C GLU A 74 15.02 -14.83 5.17
N PHE A 75 14.07 -14.06 5.69
CA PHE A 75 12.68 -14.10 5.25
C PHE A 75 12.54 -13.78 3.76
N VAL A 76 13.25 -12.77 3.24
CA VAL A 76 13.21 -12.48 1.80
C VAL A 76 13.80 -13.63 0.99
N LYS A 77 14.90 -14.24 1.45
CA LYS A 77 15.53 -15.39 0.78
C LYS A 77 14.67 -16.65 0.81
N SER A 78 13.74 -16.81 1.76
CA SER A 78 12.85 -17.97 1.79
C SER A 78 11.82 -17.96 0.66
N GLY A 79 11.68 -16.86 -0.08
CA GLY A 79 10.75 -16.72 -1.19
C GLY A 79 9.28 -16.69 -0.76
N PRO A 80 8.88 -15.77 0.14
CA PRO A 80 7.50 -15.64 0.60
C PRO A 80 6.57 -15.22 -0.54
N GLU A 81 5.27 -15.37 -0.33
CA GLU A 81 4.27 -14.83 -1.27
C GLU A 81 4.38 -13.31 -1.35
N GLU A 82 3.92 -12.74 -2.47
CA GLU A 82 4.12 -11.33 -2.78
C GLU A 82 3.44 -10.39 -1.78
N ASP A 83 2.27 -10.78 -1.27
CA ASP A 83 1.54 -10.01 -0.26
C ASP A 83 2.25 -10.07 1.10
N GLU A 84 2.73 -11.23 1.52
CA GLU A 84 3.51 -11.43 2.74
C GLU A 84 4.80 -10.60 2.70
N LEU A 85 5.53 -10.66 1.58
CA LEU A 85 6.74 -9.86 1.36
C LEU A 85 6.45 -8.36 1.51
N HIS A 86 5.46 -7.85 0.78
CA HIS A 86 5.09 -6.44 0.83
C HIS A 86 4.67 -6.01 2.23
N VAL A 87 3.79 -6.78 2.87
CA VAL A 87 3.27 -6.45 4.19
C VAL A 87 4.39 -6.43 5.22
N LYS A 88 5.31 -7.40 5.19
CA LYS A 88 6.43 -7.49 6.14
C LYS A 88 7.42 -6.34 5.95
N VAL A 89 7.86 -6.08 4.71
CA VAL A 89 8.83 -5.03 4.41
C VAL A 89 8.27 -3.63 4.74
N ILE A 90 7.02 -3.36 4.34
CA ILE A 90 6.38 -2.06 4.66
C ILE A 90 6.15 -1.94 6.16
N GLY A 91 5.79 -3.01 6.86
CA GLY A 91 5.70 -3.02 8.32
C GLY A 91 7.02 -2.63 8.99
N GLN A 92 8.16 -3.17 8.53
CA GLN A 92 9.48 -2.79 9.02
C GLN A 92 9.83 -1.33 8.73
N TYR A 93 9.43 -0.81 7.57
CA TYR A 93 9.61 0.61 7.26
C TYR A 93 8.78 1.50 8.22
N LEU A 94 7.50 1.15 8.44
CA LEU A 94 6.60 1.91 9.32
C LEU A 94 7.03 1.85 10.78
N ALA A 95 7.62 0.73 11.21
CA ALA A 95 8.22 0.56 12.53
C ALA A 95 9.63 1.19 12.64
N GLU A 96 10.09 1.90 11.62
CA GLU A 96 11.42 2.54 11.57
C GLU A 96 12.61 1.56 11.65
N GLY A 97 12.37 0.26 11.45
CA GLY A 97 13.41 -0.78 11.42
C GLY A 97 14.26 -0.74 10.13
N ILE A 98 13.71 -0.21 9.04
CA ILE A 98 14.45 -0.03 7.77
C ILE A 98 14.15 1.32 7.11
N THR A 99 15.08 1.80 6.28
CA THR A 99 14.89 3.03 5.50
C THR A 99 13.96 2.79 4.30
N LEU A 100 13.48 3.89 3.69
CA LEU A 100 12.70 3.82 2.45
C LEU A 100 13.51 3.19 1.32
N GLU A 101 14.81 3.48 1.25
CA GLU A 101 15.73 2.94 0.26
C GLU A 101 15.87 1.43 0.42
N LYS A 102 16.03 0.94 1.65
CA LYS A 102 16.13 -0.50 1.91
C LYS A 102 14.79 -1.20 1.64
N ALA A 103 13.67 -0.59 2.00
CA ALA A 103 12.35 -1.14 1.67
C ALA A 103 12.16 -1.27 0.15
N ALA A 104 12.51 -0.24 -0.62
CA ALA A 104 12.43 -0.27 -2.08
C ALA A 104 13.35 -1.34 -2.69
N GLU A 105 14.57 -1.47 -2.19
CA GLU A 105 15.53 -2.53 -2.59
C GLU A 105 14.92 -3.92 -2.39
N LEU A 106 14.38 -4.21 -1.20
CA LEU A 106 13.80 -5.52 -0.86
C LEU A 106 12.54 -5.83 -1.67
N LEU A 107 11.77 -4.81 -2.06
CA LEU A 107 10.59 -4.95 -2.92
C LEU A 107 10.93 -4.97 -4.42
N GLY A 108 12.20 -4.79 -4.80
CA GLY A 108 12.62 -4.79 -6.20
C GLY A 108 12.12 -3.60 -7.01
N ILE A 109 11.78 -2.48 -6.38
CA ILE A 109 11.30 -1.25 -7.04
C ILE A 109 12.21 -0.06 -6.72
N THR A 110 12.02 1.05 -7.42
CA THR A 110 12.78 2.27 -7.15
C THR A 110 12.28 2.97 -5.89
N SER A 111 13.18 3.64 -5.15
CA SER A 111 12.78 4.45 -3.99
C SER A 111 11.85 5.61 -4.37
N VAL A 112 11.98 6.15 -5.59
CA VAL A 112 11.09 7.17 -6.13
C VAL A 112 9.67 6.63 -6.34
N GLU A 113 9.53 5.42 -6.89
CA GLU A 113 8.24 4.76 -7.03
C GLU A 113 7.60 4.50 -5.67
N LEU A 114 8.34 3.88 -4.73
CA LEU A 114 7.82 3.59 -3.39
C LEU A 114 7.41 4.88 -2.66
N LYS A 115 8.22 5.93 -2.76
CA LYS A 115 7.89 7.26 -2.22
C LYS A 115 6.60 7.81 -2.79
N SER A 116 6.40 7.72 -4.11
CA SER A 116 5.19 8.18 -4.77
C SER A 116 3.95 7.45 -4.26
N ARG A 117 4.05 6.12 -4.12
CA ARG A 117 2.99 5.27 -3.54
C ARG A 117 2.67 5.68 -2.10
N PHE A 118 3.70 5.89 -1.27
CA PHE A 118 3.48 6.33 0.12
C PHE A 118 2.93 7.75 0.23
N MET A 119 3.30 8.66 -0.67
CA MET A 119 2.71 10.00 -0.71
C MET A 119 1.21 9.96 -0.95
N ARG A 120 0.75 9.20 -1.96
CA ARG A 120 -0.68 9.13 -2.29
C ARG A 120 -1.50 8.41 -1.22
N LEU A 121 -0.89 7.51 -0.47
CA LEU A 121 -1.52 6.77 0.64
C LEU A 121 -1.34 7.45 2.01
N HIS A 122 -0.69 8.62 2.06
CA HIS A 122 -0.37 9.32 3.30
C HIS A 122 0.46 8.49 4.31
N LEU A 123 1.32 7.61 3.82
CA LEU A 123 2.20 6.75 4.62
C LEU A 123 3.60 7.34 4.86
N LEU A 124 3.90 8.53 4.33
CA LEU A 124 5.18 9.21 4.57
C LEU A 124 5.33 9.85 5.96
N GLY A 125 4.38 9.62 6.87
CA GLY A 125 4.47 10.03 8.27
C GLY A 125 5.23 8.99 9.09
N ARG A 126 6.52 9.23 9.33
CA ARG A 126 7.32 8.52 10.34
C ARG A 126 6.78 8.89 11.72
N GLY A 127 6.09 7.96 12.36
CA GLY A 127 5.50 8.17 13.68
C GLY A 127 4.34 9.15 13.68
N GLY A 128 3.27 8.80 14.41
CA GLY A 128 2.29 9.80 14.80
C GLY A 128 3.02 10.95 15.49
N GLU A 129 2.63 12.19 15.17
CA GLU A 129 2.68 13.22 16.19
C GLU A 129 1.93 12.66 17.40
N ASN A 130 2.67 12.14 18.38
CA ASN A 130 2.23 12.08 19.75
C ASN A 130 2.04 13.53 20.20
N ASN A 131 0.92 14.13 19.83
CA ASN A 131 0.40 15.32 20.46
C ASN A 131 -0.10 14.90 21.85
N ALA A 132 0.82 14.95 22.81
CA ALA A 132 0.51 15.22 24.20
C ALA A 132 -0.08 16.64 24.35
#